data_AF-A0AA42ULZ5-F1
#
_entry.id   AF-A0AA42ULZ5-F1
#
_cell.length_a   1.000
_cell.length_b   1.000
_cell.length_c   1.000
_cell.angle_alpha   90.00
_cell.angle_beta   90.00
_cell.angle_gamma   90.00
#
_symmetry.space_group_name_H-M   'P 1'
#
loop_
_entity.id
_entity.type
_entity.pdbx_description
1 polymer ?
#
loop_
_entity_poly.entity_id
_entity_poly.type
_entity_poly.pdbx_seq_one_letter_code
_entity_poly.pdbx_strand_id
1 'polypeptide(L)'
;MKTIKKVQFAYRLVIDASTTSIWEKYVFHATYKEYYLQEQLFQQEMHKVETFRELLRQNKKAEQLHYLVGMATIPYIEQLEGNLYQITDNLNKIYLNFVDFELDVINSSNQNHANHKVALTFYTK
;
A
#
# COMPACT_ATOMS: atom_id res chain seq x y z
N MET A 1 -35.39 -19.08 -1.93
CA MET A 1 -34.45 -17.94 -2.18
C MET A 1 -33.19 -18.50 -2.81
N LYS A 2 -32.76 -17.98 -3.96
CA LYS A 2 -31.53 -18.41 -4.63
C LYS A 2 -30.34 -17.79 -3.89
N THR A 3 -29.51 -18.60 -3.25
CA THR A 3 -28.29 -18.12 -2.59
C THR A 3 -27.32 -17.65 -3.66
N ILE A 4 -27.23 -16.34 -3.88
CA ILE A 4 -26.21 -15.76 -4.76
C ILE A 4 -24.88 -15.97 -4.04
N LYS A 5 -23.97 -16.77 -4.64
CA LYS A 5 -22.58 -16.81 -4.17
C LYS A 5 -22.02 -15.41 -4.34
N LYS A 6 -21.64 -14.77 -3.24
CA LYS A 6 -21.00 -13.45 -3.28
C LYS A 6 -19.57 -13.64 -3.81
N VAL A 7 -19.28 -13.03 -4.95
CA VAL A 7 -17.92 -12.85 -5.46
C VAL A 7 -17.55 -11.42 -5.12
N GLN A 8 -16.45 -11.23 -4.40
CA GLN A 8 -15.87 -9.92 -4.14
C GLN A 8 -14.72 -9.72 -5.12
N PHE A 9 -14.69 -8.57 -5.78
CA PHE A 9 -13.58 -8.19 -6.64
C PHE A 9 -12.58 -7.37 -5.83
N ALA A 10 -11.31 -7.49 -6.21
CA ALA A 10 -10.24 -6.69 -5.65
C ALA A 10 -9.45 -6.04 -6.79
N TYR A 11 -9.06 -4.77 -6.61
CA TYR A 11 -8.17 -4.07 -7.51
C TYR A 11 -6.87 -3.75 -6.80
N ARG A 12 -5.74 -4.16 -7.37
CA ARG A 12 -4.42 -3.93 -6.79
C ARG A 12 -3.68 -2.85 -7.59
N LEU A 13 -3.45 -1.72 -6.95
CA LEU A 13 -2.64 -0.62 -7.48
C LEU A 13 -1.23 -0.72 -6.92
N VAL A 14 -0.23 -0.81 -7.80
CA VAL A 14 1.19 -0.83 -7.42
C VAL A 14 1.75 0.57 -7.60
N ILE A 15 2.39 1.09 -6.55
CA ILE A 15 2.97 2.44 -6.52
C ILE A 15 4.47 2.30 -6.27
N ASP A 16 5.27 2.87 -7.15
CA ASP A 16 6.73 2.93 -7.04
C ASP A 16 7.29 4.26 -7.57
N ALA A 17 8.62 4.40 -7.63
CA ALA A 17 9.28 5.63 -8.08
C ALA A 17 8.97 6.02 -9.54
N SER A 18 8.41 5.12 -10.36
CA SER A 18 8.04 5.41 -11.75
C SER A 18 6.63 6.00 -11.90
N THR A 19 5.82 5.99 -10.84
CA THR A 19 4.47 6.54 -10.82
C THR A 19 4.44 8.01 -11.27
N THR A 20 3.47 8.34 -12.11
CA THR A 20 3.31 9.71 -12.66
C THR A 20 2.17 10.49 -12.02
N SER A 21 1.12 9.81 -11.55
CA SER A 21 -0.04 10.40 -10.90
C SER A 21 0.36 11.21 -9.65
N ILE A 22 -0.18 12.42 -9.51
CA ILE A 22 0.10 13.30 -8.36
C ILE A 22 -0.37 12.65 -7.06
N TRP A 23 -1.56 12.05 -7.05
CA TRP A 23 -2.10 11.37 -5.88
C TRP A 23 -1.20 10.20 -5.45
N GLU A 24 -0.80 9.36 -6.41
CA GLU A 24 0.06 8.21 -6.12
C GLU A 24 1.45 8.65 -5.64
N LYS A 25 2.00 9.77 -6.16
CA LYS A 25 3.26 10.35 -5.64
C LYS A 25 3.14 10.78 -4.19
N TYR A 26 2.03 11.38 -3.79
CA TYR A 26 1.84 11.73 -2.38
C TYR A 26 1.73 10.50 -1.49
N VAL A 27 0.99 9.47 -1.93
CA VAL A 27 0.94 8.18 -1.25
C VAL A 27 2.34 7.60 -1.11
N PHE A 28 3.11 7.53 -2.20
CA PHE A 28 4.49 7.03 -2.23
C PHE A 28 5.38 7.73 -1.20
N HIS A 29 5.35 9.07 -1.16
CA HIS A 29 6.19 9.83 -0.22
C HIS A 29 5.77 9.63 1.23
N ALA A 30 4.46 9.57 1.49
CA ALA A 30 3.93 9.33 2.82
C ALA A 30 4.32 7.93 3.33
N THR A 31 4.14 6.90 2.51
CA THR A 31 4.47 5.51 2.87
C THR A 31 5.97 5.31 3.01
N TYR A 32 6.80 5.97 2.20
CA TYR A 32 8.25 5.90 2.36
C TYR A 32 8.70 6.53 3.68
N LYS A 33 8.19 7.72 4.00
CA LYS A 33 8.50 8.41 5.25
C LYS A 33 8.09 7.57 6.46
N GLU A 34 6.89 6.99 6.42
CA GLU A 34 6.41 6.13 7.49
C GLU A 34 7.24 4.86 7.61
N TYR A 35 7.57 4.22 6.47
CA TYR A 35 8.47 3.07 6.46
C TYR A 35 9.81 3.39 7.12
N TYR A 36 10.45 4.49 6.74
CA TYR A 36 11.74 4.91 7.29
C TYR A 36 11.71 5.15 8.81
N LEU A 37 10.58 5.60 9.34
CA LEU A 37 10.39 5.79 10.77
C LEU A 37 10.17 4.44 11.48
N GLN A 38 9.24 3.65 10.96
CA GLN A 38 8.77 2.42 11.63
C GLN A 38 9.77 1.27 11.52
N GLU A 39 10.54 1.19 10.44
CA GLU A 39 11.52 0.10 10.22
C GLU A 39 12.57 0.03 11.34
N GLN A 40 12.92 1.19 11.92
CA GLN A 40 13.89 1.31 12.99
C GLN A 40 13.51 0.51 14.25
N LEU A 41 12.21 0.33 14.50
CA LEU A 41 11.70 -0.47 15.63
C LEU A 41 12.01 -1.97 15.49
N PHE A 42 12.32 -2.42 14.27
CA PHE A 42 12.56 -3.83 13.95
C PHE A 42 14.03 -4.14 13.69
N GLN A 43 14.87 -3.12 13.52
CA GLN A 43 16.31 -3.25 13.32
C GLN A 43 17.01 -3.80 14.56
N GLN A 44 18.10 -4.53 14.34
CA GLN A 44 19.01 -4.92 15.41
C GLN A 44 20.17 -3.93 15.50
N GLU A 45 20.49 -3.43 16.69
CA GLU A 45 21.53 -2.41 16.89
C GLU A 45 22.89 -2.82 16.32
N MET A 46 23.28 -4.08 16.51
CA MET A 46 24.58 -4.62 16.09
C MET A 46 24.65 -5.05 14.63
N HIS A 47 23.51 -5.20 13.95
CA HIS A 47 23.45 -5.68 12.57
C HIS A 47 22.27 -5.06 11.83
N LYS A 48 22.41 -3.79 11.46
CA LYS A 48 21.38 -3.10 10.68
C LYS A 48 21.38 -3.61 9.24
N VAL A 49 20.19 -3.78 8.69
CA VAL A 49 19.97 -4.19 7.30
C VAL A 49 19.30 -3.07 6.51
N GLU A 50 19.52 -3.05 5.20
CA GLU A 50 19.07 -1.94 4.36
C GLU A 50 17.64 -2.17 3.87
N THR A 51 17.33 -3.39 3.43
CA THR A 51 16.10 -3.67 2.69
C THR A 51 15.03 -4.29 3.57
N PHE A 52 13.76 -4.05 3.23
CA PHE A 52 12.62 -4.68 3.89
C PHE A 52 12.71 -6.21 3.89
N ARG A 53 13.20 -6.81 2.79
CA ARG A 53 13.38 -8.27 2.68
C ARG A 53 14.38 -8.80 3.69
N GLU A 54 15.51 -8.11 3.86
CA GLU A 54 16.51 -8.49 4.85
C GLU A 54 15.98 -8.30 6.27
N LEU A 55 15.24 -7.21 6.51
CA LEU A 55 14.62 -6.92 7.79
C LEU A 55 13.61 -8.01 8.18
N LEU A 56 12.77 -8.46 7.25
CA LEU A 56 11.86 -9.59 7.47
C LEU A 56 12.59 -10.90 7.77
N ARG A 57 13.71 -11.16 7.08
CA ARG A 57 14.54 -12.36 7.32
C ARG A 57 15.16 -12.33 8.71
N GLN A 58 15.61 -11.16 9.16
CA GLN A 58 16.24 -10.95 10.46
C GLN A 58 15.21 -10.92 11.60
N ASN A 59 14.06 -10.30 11.36
CA ASN A 59 13.01 -10.09 12.34
C ASN A 59 11.63 -10.24 11.69
N LYS A 60 11.02 -11.42 11.83
CA LYS A 60 9.69 -11.71 11.28
C LYS A 60 8.59 -10.76 11.79
N LYS A 61 8.77 -10.09 12.95
CA LYS A 61 7.81 -9.10 13.43
C LYS A 61 7.72 -7.86 12.52
N ALA A 62 8.71 -7.64 11.66
CA ALA A 62 8.67 -6.58 10.64
C ALA A 62 7.52 -6.75 9.63
N GLU A 63 6.83 -7.89 9.60
CA GLU A 63 5.56 -8.06 8.88
C GLU A 63 4.48 -7.04 9.34
N GLN A 64 4.60 -6.50 10.56
CA GLN A 64 3.75 -5.41 11.04
C GLN A 64 3.91 -4.10 10.25
N LEU A 65 5.01 -3.95 9.49
CA LEU A 65 5.23 -2.77 8.65
C LEU A 65 4.18 -2.63 7.56
N HIS A 66 3.53 -3.70 7.10
CA HIS A 66 2.40 -3.61 6.17
C HIS A 66 1.28 -2.73 6.76
N TYR A 67 0.88 -3.01 8.00
CA TYR A 67 -0.14 -2.25 8.71
C TYR A 67 0.34 -0.85 9.11
N LEU A 68 1.53 -0.73 9.73
CA LEU A 68 2.05 0.54 10.23
C LEU A 68 2.24 1.55 9.09
N VAL A 69 2.84 1.12 7.98
CA VAL A 69 3.00 1.96 6.78
C VAL A 69 1.64 2.25 6.12
N GLY A 70 0.71 1.30 6.15
CA GLY A 70 -0.66 1.47 5.66
C GLY A 70 -1.43 2.60 6.35
N MET A 71 -1.16 2.88 7.62
CA MET A 71 -1.81 4.01 8.32
C MET A 71 -1.49 5.36 7.67
N ALA A 72 -0.31 5.51 7.05
CA ALA A 72 0.05 6.74 6.35
C ALA A 72 -0.77 6.99 5.08
N THR A 73 -1.50 5.99 4.56
CA THR A 73 -2.34 6.16 3.37
C THR A 73 -3.74 6.67 3.67
N ILE A 74 -4.20 6.59 4.92
CA ILE A 74 -5.58 6.92 5.31
C ILE A 74 -6.05 8.28 4.78
N PRO A 75 -5.30 9.40 4.97
CA PRO A 75 -5.76 10.70 4.50
C PRO A 75 -5.92 10.80 2.97
N TYR A 76 -5.21 9.95 2.21
CA TYR A 76 -5.29 9.89 0.76
C TYR A 76 -6.41 8.98 0.27
N ILE A 77 -6.71 7.91 1.02
CA ILE A 77 -7.87 7.04 0.74
C ILE A 77 -9.17 7.79 1.02
N GLU A 78 -9.23 8.57 2.10
CA GLU A 78 -10.42 9.37 2.45
C GLU A 78 -10.80 10.36 1.34
N GLN A 79 -9.81 10.94 0.64
CA GLN A 79 -10.04 11.83 -0.51
C GLN A 79 -10.73 11.15 -1.69
N LEU A 80 -10.69 9.81 -1.77
CA LEU A 80 -11.35 9.05 -2.83
C LEU A 80 -12.86 8.90 -2.56
N GLU A 81 -13.31 9.12 -1.33
CA GLU A 81 -14.73 8.99 -0.92
C GLU A 81 -15.34 7.63 -1.34
N GLY A 82 -14.53 6.56 -1.32
CA GLY A 82 -14.94 5.21 -1.75
C GLY A 82 -14.99 4.98 -3.26
N ASN A 83 -14.38 5.85 -4.08
CA ASN A 83 -14.42 5.79 -5.54
C ASN A 83 -13.01 5.82 -6.17
N LEU A 84 -12.69 4.81 -6.98
CA LEU A 84 -11.49 4.75 -7.81
C LEU A 84 -11.78 5.22 -9.22
N TYR A 85 -11.47 6.48 -9.53
CA TYR A 85 -11.71 7.10 -10.84
C TYR A 85 -10.74 6.67 -11.95
N GLN A 86 -9.69 5.92 -11.61
CA GLN A 86 -8.74 5.37 -12.58
C GLN A 86 -9.31 4.18 -13.37
N ILE A 87 -10.45 3.65 -12.93
CA ILE A 87 -11.09 2.46 -13.50
C ILE A 87 -12.49 2.86 -13.97
N THR A 88 -12.67 2.90 -15.28
CA THR A 88 -13.97 3.07 -15.91
C THR A 88 -14.57 1.71 -16.24
N ASP A 89 -15.86 1.53 -16.00
CA ASP A 89 -16.56 0.32 -16.47
C ASP A 89 -17.15 0.52 -17.87
N ASN A 90 -17.49 -0.59 -18.54
CA ASN A 90 -18.12 -0.56 -19.87
C ASN A 90 -19.62 -0.20 -19.81
N LEU A 91 -20.15 0.12 -18.62
CA LEU A 91 -21.55 0.46 -18.35
C LEU A 91 -21.72 1.96 -18.08
N ASN A 92 -20.76 2.79 -18.52
CA ASN A 92 -20.71 4.24 -18.35
C ASN A 92 -20.51 4.72 -16.90
N LYS A 93 -20.09 3.87 -15.96
CA LYS A 93 -19.54 4.36 -14.70
C LYS A 93 -18.09 4.77 -14.89
N ILE A 94 -17.76 5.95 -14.38
CA ILE A 94 -16.42 6.55 -14.46
C ILE A 94 -15.53 6.18 -13.27
N TYR A 95 -16.00 5.29 -12.38
CA TYR A 95 -15.28 4.88 -11.19
C TYR A 95 -15.64 3.46 -10.76
N LEU A 96 -14.72 2.83 -10.02
CA LEU A 96 -14.95 1.59 -9.28
C LEU A 96 -15.19 1.91 -7.80
N ASN A 97 -16.31 1.43 -7.23
CA ASN A 97 -16.56 1.55 -5.80
C ASN A 97 -15.77 0.52 -4.99
N PHE A 98 -15.16 0.97 -3.90
CA PHE A 98 -14.55 0.10 -2.89
C PHE A 98 -15.13 0.38 -1.50
N VAL A 99 -15.08 -0.63 -0.64
CA VAL A 99 -15.57 -0.57 0.74
C VAL A 99 -14.47 -0.81 1.77
N ASP A 100 -13.35 -1.36 1.33
CA ASP A 100 -12.21 -1.66 2.19
C ASP A 100 -10.91 -1.60 1.38
N PHE A 101 -9.79 -1.49 2.08
CA PHE A 101 -8.46 -1.51 1.48
C PHE A 101 -7.41 -2.08 2.43
N GLU A 102 -6.30 -2.55 1.85
CA GLU A 102 -5.09 -2.94 2.57
C GLU A 102 -3.87 -2.38 1.86
N LEU A 103 -2.77 -2.22 2.60
CA LEU A 103 -1.48 -1.87 2.04
C LEU A 103 -0.47 -3.00 2.25
N ASP A 104 0.27 -3.29 1.19
CA ASP A 104 1.46 -4.12 1.23
C ASP A 104 2.74 -3.34 0.95
N VAL A 105 3.75 -3.52 1.81
CA VAL A 105 5.12 -3.14 1.46
C VAL A 105 5.71 -4.26 0.60
N ILE A 106 5.83 -4.03 -0.72
CA ILE A 106 6.44 -5.01 -1.64
C ILE A 106 7.95 -5.00 -1.46
N ASN A 107 8.54 -3.80 -1.41
CA ASN A 107 9.95 -3.61 -1.15
C ASN A 107 10.18 -2.19 -0.63
N SER A 108 11.25 -2.00 0.14
CA SER A 108 11.72 -0.69 0.51
C SER A 108 13.18 -0.77 0.98
N SER A 109 13.86 0.37 0.99
CA SER A 109 15.22 0.54 1.49
C SER A 109 15.27 1.80 2.33
N ASN A 110 16.02 1.78 3.44
CA ASN A 110 16.26 2.98 4.25
C ASN A 110 17.36 3.89 3.69
N GLN A 111 18.07 3.47 2.64
CA GLN A 111 19.12 4.25 1.98
C GLN A 111 18.72 4.70 0.57
N ASN A 112 17.80 3.99 -0.08
CA ASN A 112 17.43 4.25 -1.47
C ASN A 112 15.92 4.37 -1.62
N HIS A 113 15.45 5.61 -1.67
CA HIS A 113 14.06 5.98 -1.91
C HIS A 113 13.50 5.36 -3.20
N ALA A 114 14.31 5.20 -4.26
CA ALA A 114 13.85 4.61 -5.52
C ALA A 114 13.47 3.11 -5.41
N ASN A 115 13.93 2.42 -4.36
CA ASN A 115 13.60 1.02 -4.10
C ASN A 115 12.27 0.84 -3.37
N HIS A 116 11.63 1.93 -2.93
CA HIS A 116 10.34 1.89 -2.28
C HIS A 116 9.26 1.47 -3.28
N LYS A 117 8.47 0.48 -2.88
CA LYS A 117 7.39 -0.08 -3.69
C LYS A 117 6.32 -0.63 -2.76
N VAL A 118 5.12 -0.09 -2.89
CA VAL A 118 3.94 -0.50 -2.12
C VAL A 118 2.82 -0.91 -3.06
N ALA A 119 1.86 -1.65 -2.54
CA ALA A 119 0.61 -1.90 -3.23
C ALA A 119 -0.58 -1.61 -2.34
N LEU A 120 -1.59 -0.97 -2.91
CA LEU A 120 -2.91 -0.80 -2.31
C LEU A 120 -3.85 -1.80 -2.97
N THR A 121 -4.42 -2.71 -2.20
CA THR A 121 -5.52 -3.55 -2.67
C THR A 121 -6.83 -2.93 -2.19
N PHE A 122 -7.74 -2.67 -3.11
CA PHE A 122 -9.07 -2.14 -2.84
C PHE A 122 -10.12 -3.22 -3.06
N TYR A 123 -11.03 -3.40 -2.10
CA TYR A 123 -12.05 -4.43 -2.13
C TYR A 123 -13.42 -3.85 -2.46
N THR A 124 -14.12 -4.42 -3.44
CA THR A 124 -15.46 -3.99 -3.83
C THR A 124 -16.52 -4.47 -2.82
N LYS A 125 -17.71 -3.88 -2.88
CA LYS A 125 -18.88 -4.33 -2.10
C LYS A 125 -19.40 -5.69 -2.55
#